data_AF-A0A3B3XEM3-F1
#
_entry.id   AF-A0A3B3XEM3-F1
#
_cell.length_a   1.000
_cell.length_b   1.000
_cell.length_c   1.000
_cell.angle_alpha   90.00
_cell.angle_beta   90.00
_cell.angle_gamma   90.00
#
_symmetry.space_group_name_H-M   'P 1'
#
loop_
_entity.id
_entity.type
_entity.pdbx_description
1 polymer ?
#
loop_
_entity_poly.entity_id
_entity_poly.type
_entity_poly.pdbx_seq_one_letter_code
_entity_poly.pdbx_strand_id
1 'polypeptide(L)'
;MNKEARLKASINQKLTETGERDRLKELLRAKLTECGWKDQMKAQCKDVIKQKGLEHVTVEDLVVEVTPKGRALVPDSVKKELLQRIRAFLTQHAS
;
A
#
# COMPACT_ATOMS: atom_id res chain seq x y z
N MET A 1 -1.14 24.40 11.18
CA MET A 1 -0.41 23.30 10.48
C MET A 1 1.08 23.47 10.69
N ASN A 2 1.77 22.44 11.19
CA ASN A 2 3.24 22.42 11.32
C ASN A 2 3.93 22.39 9.93
N LYS A 3 5.17 22.90 9.84
CA LYS A 3 6.02 22.94 8.64
C LYS A 3 6.14 21.57 7.96
N GLU A 4 6.28 20.50 8.74
CA GLU A 4 6.34 19.13 8.23
C GLU A 4 5.05 18.72 7.50
N ALA A 5 3.88 19.06 8.06
CA ALA A 5 2.60 18.75 7.43
C ALA A 5 2.41 19.51 6.10
N ARG A 6 2.87 20.76 6.03
CA ARG A 6 2.87 21.55 4.78
C ARG A 6 3.79 20.92 3.72
N LEU A 7 4.99 20.50 4.11
CA LEU A 7 5.93 19.83 3.21
C LEU A 7 5.34 18.52 2.66
N LYS A 8 4.77 17.69 3.54
CA LYS A 8 4.11 16.44 3.14
C LYS A 8 2.93 16.68 2.19
N ALA A 9 2.13 17.71 2.44
CA ALA A 9 1.03 18.09 1.55
C ALA A 9 1.53 18.51 0.17
N SER A 10 2.56 19.37 0.09
CA SER A 10 3.16 19.81 -1.17
C SER A 10 3.75 18.65 -1.98
N ILE A 11 4.46 17.72 -1.32
CA ILE A 11 4.98 16.50 -1.96
C ILE A 11 3.83 15.67 -2.55
N ASN A 12 2.77 15.41 -1.76
CA ASN A 12 1.63 14.62 -2.21
C ASN A 12 0.90 15.29 -3.38
N GLN A 13 0.72 16.61 -3.35
CA GLN A 13 0.13 17.37 -4.45
C GLN A 13 0.93 17.17 -5.73
N LYS A 14 2.26 17.36 -5.66
CA LYS A 14 3.14 17.20 -6.81
C LYS A 14 3.11 15.78 -7.38
N LEU A 15 3.13 14.76 -6.52
CA LEU A 15 3.02 13.35 -6.95
C LEU A 15 1.68 13.07 -7.65
N THR A 16 0.59 13.71 -7.21
CA THR A 16 -0.72 13.57 -7.84
C THR A 16 -0.78 14.30 -9.19
N GLU A 17 -0.34 15.56 -9.26
CA GLU A 17 -0.43 16.38 -10.47
C GLU A 17 0.45 15.86 -11.62
N THR A 18 1.59 15.23 -11.31
CA THR A 18 2.45 14.62 -12.33
C THR A 18 2.04 13.19 -12.73
N GLY A 19 1.02 12.63 -12.08
CA GLY A 19 0.62 11.22 -12.25
C GLY A 19 1.59 10.21 -11.63
N GLU A 20 2.66 10.65 -10.96
CA GLU A 20 3.65 9.76 -10.33
C GLU A 20 3.01 8.90 -9.22
N ARG A 21 1.99 9.42 -8.54
CA ARG A 21 1.23 8.65 -7.53
C ARG A 21 0.60 7.40 -8.12
N ASP A 22 0.05 7.48 -9.33
CA ASP A 22 -0.58 6.33 -9.98
C ASP A 22 0.47 5.32 -10.45
N ARG A 23 1.60 5.80 -11.00
CA ARG A 23 2.75 4.94 -11.35
C ARG A 23 3.31 4.19 -10.13
N LEU A 24 3.45 4.87 -8.99
CA LEU A 24 3.88 4.27 -7.73
C LEU A 24 2.86 3.23 -7.23
N LYS A 25 1.56 3.49 -7.39
CA LYS A 25 0.49 2.55 -7.03
C LYS A 25 0.52 1.30 -7.89
N GLU A 26 0.77 1.44 -9.19
CA GLU A 26 0.93 0.32 -10.12
C GLU A 26 2.17 -0.51 -9.80
N LEU A 27 3.32 0.15 -9.56
CA LEU A 27 4.55 -0.50 -9.12
C LEU A 27 4.34 -1.30 -7.83
N LEU A 28 3.71 -0.69 -6.82
CA LEU A 28 3.39 -1.39 -5.57
C LEU A 28 2.52 -2.63 -5.83
N ARG A 29 1.48 -2.50 -6.67
CA ARG A 29 0.58 -3.62 -7.00
C ARG A 29 1.32 -4.76 -7.70
N ALA A 30 2.22 -4.44 -8.63
CA ALA A 30 3.06 -5.43 -9.32
C ALA A 30 3.94 -6.17 -8.31
N LYS A 31 4.69 -5.43 -7.47
CA LYS A 31 5.59 -6.01 -6.47
C LYS A 31 4.88 -6.89 -5.44
N LEU A 32 3.70 -6.48 -4.96
CA LEU A 32 2.89 -7.28 -4.04
C LEU A 32 2.31 -8.54 -4.71
N THR A 33 2.13 -8.51 -6.03
CA THR A 33 1.72 -9.71 -6.78
C THR A 33 2.91 -10.64 -6.97
N GLU A 34 4.05 -10.12 -7.44
CA GLU A 34 5.29 -10.85 -7.68
C GLU A 34 5.84 -11.54 -6.42
N CYS A 35 5.79 -10.86 -5.27
CA CYS A 35 6.26 -11.44 -4.01
C CYS A 35 5.22 -12.36 -3.33
N GLY A 36 4.10 -12.65 -3.99
CA GLY A 36 3.05 -13.54 -3.49
C GLY A 36 2.18 -12.96 -2.38
N TRP A 37 2.32 -11.69 -2.02
CA TRP A 37 1.53 -11.06 -0.95
C TRP A 37 0.02 -11.13 -1.26
N LYS A 38 -0.36 -10.88 -2.53
CA LYS A 38 -1.77 -10.92 -2.96
C LYS A 38 -2.41 -12.29 -2.70
N ASP A 39 -1.70 -13.37 -2.97
CA ASP A 39 -2.24 -14.72 -2.82
C ASP A 39 -2.23 -15.17 -1.37
N GLN A 40 -1.23 -14.78 -0.58
CA GLN A 40 -1.25 -14.94 0.88
C GLN A 40 -2.47 -14.24 1.49
N MET A 41 -2.77 -12.99 1.08
CA MET A 41 -3.94 -12.27 1.57
C MET A 41 -5.26 -12.94 1.21
N LYS A 42 -5.39 -13.45 -0.02
CA LYS A 42 -6.58 -14.23 -0.40
C LYS A 42 -6.73 -15.49 0.44
N ALA A 43 -5.63 -16.20 0.74
CA ALA A 43 -5.67 -17.38 1.59
C ALA A 43 -6.14 -17.03 3.00
N GLN A 44 -5.60 -15.95 3.59
CA GLN A 44 -6.03 -15.46 4.91
C GLN A 44 -7.52 -15.09 4.92
N CYS A 45 -8.02 -14.40 3.89
CA CYS A 45 -9.44 -14.10 3.78
C CYS A 45 -10.31 -15.37 3.76
N LYS A 46 -9.88 -16.39 3.00
CA LYS A 46 -10.59 -17.68 2.94
C LYS A 46 -10.60 -18.39 4.29
N ASP A 47 -9.50 -18.34 5.03
CA ASP A 47 -9.39 -18.97 6.34
C ASP A 47 -10.32 -18.29 7.36
N VAL A 48 -10.38 -16.95 7.37
CA VAL A 48 -11.31 -16.19 8.22
C VAL A 48 -12.76 -16.53 7.89
N ILE A 49 -13.13 -16.54 6.60
CA ILE A 49 -14.49 -16.88 6.17
C ILE A 49 -14.86 -18.32 6.57
N LYS A 50 -13.93 -19.27 6.44
CA LYS A 50 -14.14 -20.67 6.87
C LYS A 50 -14.34 -20.79 8.38
N GLN A 51 -13.58 -20.04 9.17
CA GLN A 51 -13.65 -20.10 10.63
C GLN A 51 -14.93 -19.47 11.17
N LYS A 52 -15.37 -18.36 10.59
CA LYS A 52 -16.56 -17.62 11.05
C LYS A 52 -17.86 -18.06 10.39
N GLY A 53 -17.81 -18.65 9.20
CA GLY A 53 -18.97 -18.96 8.37
C GLY A 53 -19.36 -17.79 7.47
N LEU A 54 -19.73 -18.09 6.23
CA LEU A 54 -20.02 -17.08 5.19
C LEU A 54 -21.18 -16.15 5.58
N GLU A 55 -22.18 -16.68 6.30
CA GLU A 55 -23.37 -15.92 6.73
C GLU A 55 -23.08 -14.95 7.90
N HIS A 56 -21.92 -15.08 8.54
CA HIS A 56 -21.55 -14.33 9.75
C HIS A 56 -20.41 -13.34 9.53
N VAL A 57 -20.00 -13.10 8.28
CA VAL A 57 -18.88 -12.21 7.95
C VAL A 57 -19.30 -11.16 6.93
N THR A 58 -19.19 -9.88 7.31
CA THR A 58 -19.27 -8.77 6.35
C THR A 58 -17.91 -8.50 5.72
N VAL A 59 -17.90 -7.72 4.63
CA VAL A 59 -16.65 -7.26 4.01
C VAL A 59 -15.85 -6.40 5.00
N GLU A 60 -16.53 -5.56 5.78
CA GLU A 60 -15.94 -4.72 6.81
C GLU A 60 -15.25 -5.54 7.89
N ASP A 61 -15.89 -6.59 8.40
CA ASP A 61 -15.29 -7.50 9.39
C ASP A 61 -14.03 -8.16 8.83
N LEU A 62 -14.10 -8.62 7.59
CA LEU A 62 -12.97 -9.23 6.91
C LEU A 62 -11.82 -8.24 6.75
N VAL A 63 -12.10 -6.99 6.37
CA VAL A 63 -11.09 -5.92 6.26
C VAL A 63 -10.44 -5.65 7.60
N VAL A 64 -11.22 -5.49 8.67
CA VAL A 64 -10.69 -5.23 10.02
C VAL A 64 -9.73 -6.35 10.45
N GLU A 65 -10.12 -7.60 10.18
CA GLU A 65 -9.36 -8.77 10.62
C GLU A 65 -8.09 -9.01 9.81
N VAL A 66 -8.14 -8.88 8.48
CA VAL A 66 -6.99 -9.18 7.62
C VAL A 66 -6.03 -8.00 7.48
N THR A 67 -6.45 -6.76 7.75
CA THR A 67 -5.60 -5.56 7.56
C THR A 67 -4.30 -5.59 8.37
N PRO A 68 -4.28 -5.92 9.68
CA PRO A 68 -3.03 -6.01 10.44
C PRO A 68 -2.04 -7.00 9.81
N LYS A 69 -2.52 -8.17 9.40
CA LYS A 69 -1.69 -9.19 8.73
C LYS A 69 -1.20 -8.71 7.38
N GLY A 70 -2.06 -8.08 6.59
CA GLY A 70 -1.70 -7.52 5.29
C GLY A 70 -0.60 -6.47 5.40
N ARG A 71 -0.67 -5.58 6.39
CA ARG A 71 0.40 -4.60 6.63
C ARG A 71 1.72 -5.24 7.06
N ALA A 72 1.65 -6.27 7.91
CA ALA A 72 2.83 -6.98 8.40
C ALA A 72 3.54 -7.78 7.30
N LEU A 73 2.80 -8.34 6.34
CA LEU A 73 3.35 -9.15 5.25
C LEU A 73 4.02 -8.32 4.13
N VAL A 74 3.90 -6.99 4.13
CA VAL A 74 4.56 -6.16 3.11
C VAL A 74 6.08 -6.18 3.33
N PRO A 75 6.87 -6.75 2.39
CA PRO A 75 8.31 -6.84 2.57
C PRO A 75 8.98 -5.47 2.63
N ASP A 76 10.03 -5.34 3.45
CA ASP A 76 10.78 -4.09 3.55
C ASP A 76 11.51 -3.72 2.27
N SER A 77 11.86 -4.71 1.43
CA SER A 77 12.40 -4.48 0.09
C SER A 77 11.45 -3.66 -0.78
N VAL A 78 10.15 -3.98 -0.77
CA VAL A 78 9.12 -3.26 -1.53
C VAL A 78 8.97 -1.82 -1.02
N LYS A 79 8.95 -1.63 0.31
CA LYS A 79 8.90 -0.29 0.92
C LYS A 79 10.13 0.54 0.55
N LYS A 80 11.33 -0.06 0.60
CA LYS A 80 12.61 0.58 0.25
C LYS A 80 12.62 1.01 -1.22
N GLU A 81 12.18 0.15 -2.13
CA GLU A 81 12.11 0.46 -3.57
C GLU A 81 11.18 1.64 -3.87
N LEU A 82 9.98 1.66 -3.26
CA LEU A 82 9.05 2.79 -3.39
C LEU A 82 9.63 4.09 -2.83
N LEU A 83 10.27 4.03 -1.66
CA LEU A 83 10.90 5.19 -1.05
C LEU A 83 12.05 5.74 -1.92
N GLN A 84 12.83 4.87 -2.56
CA GLN A 84 13.87 5.27 -3.51
C GLN A 84 13.27 5.97 -4.73
N ARG A 85 12.18 5.43 -5.30
CA ARG A 85 11.46 6.08 -6.42
C ARG A 85 10.92 7.47 -6.04
N ILE A 86 10.30 7.61 -4.87
CA ILE A 86 9.82 8.90 -4.38
C ILE A 86 10.98 9.90 -4.24
N ARG A 87 12.11 9.48 -3.65
CA ARG A 87 13.30 10.35 -3.50
C ARG A 87 13.89 10.76 -4.85
N ALA A 88 13.98 9.83 -5.80
CA ALA A 88 14.47 10.11 -7.15
C ALA A 88 13.57 11.13 -7.87
N PHE A 89 12.25 10.93 -7.81
CA PHE A 89 11.27 11.87 -8.36
C PHE A 89 11.43 13.27 -7.75
N LEU A 90 11.50 13.37 -6.43
CA LEU A 90 11.67 14.65 -5.74
C LEU A 90 12.98 15.36 -6.10
N THR A 91 14.06 14.60 -6.28
CA THR A 91 15.36 15.14 -6.69
C THR A 91 15.32 15.69 -8.12
N GLN A 92 14.71 14.94 -9.05
CA GLN A 92 14.59 15.35 -10.46
C GLN A 92 13.70 16.59 -10.65
N HIS A 93 12.79 16.82 -9.71
CA HIS A 93 11.87 17.96 -9.77
C HIS A 93 12.16 18.97 -8.65
N ALA A 94 13.35 18.96 -8.06
CA ALA A 94 13.79 20.02 -7.17
C ALA A 94 14.11 21.25 -8.05
N SER A 95 13.19 22.20 -8.08
CA SER A 95 13.35 23.53 -8.67
C SER A 95 12.76 24.53 -7.69
#